data_AF-B0MZH6-F1
#
_entry.id   AF-B0MZH6-F1
#
_cell.length_a   1.000
_cell.length_b   1.000
_cell.length_c   1.000
_cell.angle_alpha   90.00
_cell.angle_beta   90.00
_cell.angle_gamma   90.00
#
_symmetry.space_group_name_H-M   'P 1'
#
loop_
_entity.id
_entity.type
_entity.pdbx_description
1 polymer ?
#
loop_
_entity_poly.entity_id
_entity_poly.type
_entity_poly.pdbx_seq_one_letter_code
_entity_poly.pdbx_strand_id
1 'polypeptide(L)'
;MTPQEQERNLSQNIIDSLCHISERPDGWLPHIVFVEEEGEDGYPCYVRYNLLDYHADGTCTLQRPNTDVQETDRELREINVDWLITIWNWYKELCAEQNLSSKEYSRPPFRGGDFVRLTDDAIAEIRRIFGDIPADYRRNMLLQVKYMRQNSANSSWHIGVQDIHEDDVLEFDSNFLRSATVDDISSLSNKERFYAFVWSCNHLNRSVSDAELLDAWRNGPSRSAIDEEDETEYEVERLTLDELAERINDECFNDTEDYVRFIQITD
;
A
#
# COMPACT_ATOMS: atom_id res chain seq x y z
N MET A 1 5.56 15.37 -9.00
CA MET A 1 6.06 16.06 -7.81
C MET A 1 6.84 17.28 -8.30
N THR A 2 6.46 18.47 -7.87
CA THR A 2 7.18 19.70 -8.24
C THR A 2 8.49 19.83 -7.44
N PRO A 3 9.48 20.61 -7.90
CA PRO A 3 10.70 20.86 -7.12
C PRO A 3 10.41 21.41 -5.72
N GLN A 4 9.40 22.28 -5.59
CA GLN A 4 8.95 22.84 -4.30
C GLN A 4 8.37 21.76 -3.37
N GLU A 5 7.62 20.80 -3.92
CA GLU A 5 7.11 19.66 -3.14
C GLU A 5 8.26 18.75 -2.68
N GLN A 6 9.30 18.57 -3.50
CA GLN A 6 10.48 17.78 -3.12
C GLN A 6 11.24 18.43 -1.97
N GLU A 7 11.46 19.74 -2.03
CA GLU A 7 12.12 20.51 -0.98
C GLU A 7 11.32 20.48 0.33
N ARG A 8 10.01 20.70 0.27
CA ARG A 8 9.13 20.62 1.45
C ARG A 8 9.15 19.24 2.08
N ASN A 9 9.11 18.18 1.27
CA ASN A 9 9.20 16.81 1.76
C ASN A 9 10.55 16.53 2.41
N LEU A 10 11.65 17.05 1.84
CA LEU A 10 12.99 16.92 2.43
C LEU A 10 13.08 17.61 3.78
N SER A 11 12.62 18.86 3.87
CA SER A 11 12.59 19.64 5.11
C SER A 11 11.81 18.90 6.21
N GLN A 12 10.60 18.44 5.91
CA GLN A 12 9.77 17.71 6.88
C GLN A 12 10.45 16.42 7.37
N ASN A 13 11.08 15.65 6.48
CA ASN A 13 11.77 14.41 6.89
C ASN A 13 12.92 14.69 7.86
N ILE A 14 13.64 15.79 7.69
CA ILE A 14 14.75 16.16 8.59
C ILE A 14 14.20 16.61 9.94
N ILE A 15 13.14 17.42 9.94
CA ILE A 15 12.46 17.87 11.16
C ILE A 15 11.94 16.67 11.95
N ASP A 16 11.27 15.74 11.28
CA ASP A 16 10.77 14.52 11.91
C ASP A 16 11.93 13.73 12.53
N SER A 17 13.05 13.60 11.81
CA SER A 17 14.24 12.91 12.32
C SER A 17 14.82 13.60 13.55
N LEU A 18 14.90 14.93 13.56
CA LEU A 18 15.38 15.72 14.71
C LEU A 18 14.45 15.55 15.92
N CYS A 19 13.14 15.67 15.72
CA CYS A 19 12.14 15.60 16.79
C CYS A 19 12.09 14.24 17.50
N HIS A 20 12.54 13.15 16.85
CA HIS A 20 12.57 11.81 17.43
C HIS A 20 13.89 11.47 18.15
N ILE A 21 14.84 12.40 18.21
CA ILE A 21 16.11 12.15 18.90
C ILE A 21 15.88 12.01 20.40
N SER A 22 16.33 10.88 20.92
CA SER A 22 16.26 10.54 22.35
C SER A 22 17.56 10.84 23.11
N GLU A 23 18.70 10.80 22.42
CA GLU A 23 20.03 11.06 23.00
C GLU A 23 20.66 12.27 22.32
N ARG A 24 20.95 13.31 23.10
CA ARG A 24 21.56 14.55 22.59
C ARG A 24 23.04 14.58 22.93
N PRO A 25 23.96 14.54 21.94
CA PRO A 25 25.38 14.69 22.18
C PRO A 25 25.73 16.03 22.85
N ASP A 26 26.77 16.00 23.68
CA ASP A 26 27.33 17.20 24.30
C ASP A 26 27.90 18.14 23.23
N GLY A 27 27.64 19.45 23.36
CA GLY A 27 28.18 20.48 22.47
C GLY A 27 27.49 20.58 21.10
N TRP A 28 26.39 19.86 20.88
CA TRP A 28 25.60 20.01 19.66
C TRP A 28 24.97 21.41 19.56
N LEU A 29 24.20 21.80 20.57
CA LEU A 29 23.57 23.11 20.63
C LEU A 29 24.33 24.03 21.62
N PRO A 30 24.33 25.35 21.41
CA PRO A 30 23.62 26.07 20.35
C PRO A 30 24.30 26.03 18.98
N HIS A 31 23.50 26.09 17.89
CA HIS A 31 24.01 26.08 16.52
C HIS A 31 23.49 27.27 15.70
N ILE A 32 24.31 27.82 14.81
CA ILE A 32 23.89 28.91 13.90
C ILE A 32 22.92 28.36 12.86
N VAL A 33 21.81 29.06 12.63
CA VAL A 33 20.81 28.76 11.60
C VAL A 33 20.33 30.04 10.93
N PHE A 34 19.69 29.91 9.77
CA PHE A 34 19.01 31.00 9.10
C PHE A 34 17.53 30.68 8.88
N VAL A 35 16.69 31.66 9.15
CA VAL A 35 15.24 31.62 8.93
C VAL A 35 14.89 32.59 7.81
N GLU A 36 14.03 32.17 6.90
CA GLU A 36 13.48 33.06 5.86
C GLU A 36 12.31 33.87 6.46
N GLU A 37 12.50 35.18 6.60
CA GLU A 37 11.51 36.13 7.13
C GLU A 37 11.14 37.16 6.06
N GLU A 38 9.92 37.69 6.08
CA GLU A 38 9.56 38.83 5.23
C GLU A 38 10.30 40.09 5.69
N GLY A 39 11.10 40.68 4.79
CA GLY A 39 11.76 41.96 5.02
C GLY A 39 10.77 43.13 5.04
N GLU A 40 11.24 44.30 5.50
CA GLU A 40 10.43 45.54 5.52
C GLU A 40 9.96 45.98 4.13
N ASP A 41 10.63 45.51 3.07
CA ASP A 41 10.32 45.75 1.67
C ASP A 41 9.38 44.68 1.06
N GLY A 42 8.94 43.70 1.84
CA GLY A 42 8.09 42.60 1.42
C GLY A 42 8.82 41.49 0.65
N TYR A 43 10.15 41.53 0.56
CA TYR A 43 10.94 40.45 -0.04
C TYR A 43 11.50 39.51 1.04
N PRO A 44 11.62 38.20 0.78
CA PRO A 44 12.17 37.26 1.74
C PRO A 44 13.64 37.60 2.04
N CYS A 45 13.99 37.60 3.32
CA CYS A 45 15.34 37.82 3.81
C CYS A 45 15.76 36.71 4.77
N TYR A 46 17.04 36.33 4.72
CA TYR A 46 17.57 35.31 5.61
C TYR A 46 18.11 35.96 6.88
N VAL A 47 17.43 35.70 7.99
CA VAL A 47 17.78 36.22 9.31
C VAL A 47 18.56 35.16 10.08
N ARG A 48 19.74 35.54 10.57
CA ARG A 48 20.62 34.66 11.36
C ARG A 48 20.10 34.52 12.79
N TYR A 49 20.05 33.29 13.28
CA TYR A 49 19.75 32.92 14.67
C TYR A 49 20.75 31.91 15.22
N ASN A 50 20.78 31.78 16.55
CA ASN A 50 21.30 30.61 17.24
C ASN A 50 20.10 29.75 17.66
N LEU A 51 20.03 28.50 17.18
CA LEU A 51 19.13 27.48 17.70
C LEU A 51 19.67 27.00 19.04
N LEU A 52 18.94 27.27 20.12
CA LEU A 52 19.34 26.92 21.49
C LEU A 52 18.79 25.56 21.92
N ASP A 53 17.53 25.28 21.58
CA ASP A 53 16.83 24.04 21.92
C ASP A 53 15.65 23.81 20.97
N TYR A 54 15.10 22.60 20.95
CA TYR A 54 13.86 22.24 20.27
C TYR A 54 13.14 21.09 20.99
N HIS A 55 11.86 20.91 20.68
CA HIS A 55 11.00 19.90 21.29
C HIS A 55 10.49 18.88 20.26
N ALA A 56 9.96 17.76 20.75
CA ALA A 56 9.48 16.66 19.91
C ALA A 56 8.24 17.02 19.05
N ASP A 57 7.56 18.13 19.37
CA ASP A 57 6.45 18.65 18.58
C ASP A 57 6.90 19.61 17.45
N GLY A 58 8.21 19.86 17.33
CA GLY A 58 8.80 20.73 16.32
C GLY A 58 8.92 22.20 16.73
N THR A 59 8.49 22.58 17.93
CA THR A 59 8.74 23.92 18.49
C THR A 59 10.22 24.07 18.84
N CYS A 60 10.76 25.28 18.70
CA CYS A 60 12.17 25.55 18.92
C CYS A 60 12.43 26.92 19.57
N THR A 61 13.59 27.02 20.21
CA THR A 61 14.07 28.25 20.83
C THR A 61 15.17 28.87 19.97
N LEU A 62 14.88 30.02 19.38
CA LEU A 62 15.83 30.80 18.58
C LEU A 62 16.28 32.04 19.34
N GLN A 63 17.55 32.42 19.20
CA GLN A 63 18.10 33.63 19.76
C GLN A 63 18.82 34.44 18.68
N ARG A 64 18.50 35.73 18.56
CA ARG A 64 19.22 36.61 17.63
C ARG A 64 20.66 36.82 18.11
N PRO A 65 21.65 36.88 17.20
CA PRO A 65 23.02 37.17 17.58
C PRO A 65 23.11 38.50 18.33
N ASN A 66 23.84 38.51 19.45
CA ASN A 66 24.09 39.70 20.27
C ASN A 66 22.86 40.26 21.00
N THR A 67 21.77 39.49 21.14
CA THR A 67 20.66 39.82 22.03
C THR A 67 20.49 38.73 23.08
N ASP A 68 19.98 39.09 24.25
CA ASP A 68 19.60 38.12 25.30
C ASP A 68 18.13 37.65 25.15
N VAL A 69 17.49 37.99 24.03
CA VAL A 69 16.08 37.69 23.76
C VAL A 69 15.98 36.31 23.12
N GLN A 70 15.29 35.39 23.81
CA GLN A 70 14.98 34.05 23.32
C GLN A 70 13.52 34.00 22.85
N GLU A 71 13.34 33.56 21.61
CA GLU A 71 12.05 33.33 20.97
C GLU A 71 11.74 31.85 21.07
N THR A 72 10.83 31.47 21.98
CA THR A 72 10.58 30.07 22.38
C THR A 72 9.38 29.42 21.67
N ASP A 73 8.65 30.22 20.89
CA ASP A 73 7.44 29.87 20.15
C ASP A 73 7.67 29.73 18.65
N ARG A 74 8.94 29.63 18.23
CA ARG A 74 9.35 29.43 16.84
C ARG A 74 9.22 27.96 16.46
N GLU A 75 9.21 27.69 15.16
CA GLU A 75 9.09 26.31 14.65
C GLU A 75 10.27 25.92 13.78
N LEU A 76 10.74 24.67 13.88
CA LEU A 76 11.84 24.16 13.07
C LEU A 76 11.58 24.29 11.56
N ARG A 77 10.31 24.29 11.13
CA ARG A 77 9.91 24.47 9.72
C ARG A 77 10.20 25.85 9.15
N GLU A 78 10.43 26.84 10.00
CA GLU A 78 10.85 28.18 9.58
C GLU A 78 12.34 28.21 9.21
N ILE A 79 13.14 27.27 9.72
CA ILE A 79 14.57 27.19 9.45
C ILE A 79 14.77 26.69 8.02
N ASN A 80 15.64 27.38 7.28
CA ASN A 80 16.01 26.99 5.93
C ASN A 80 16.57 25.56 5.89
N VAL A 81 16.16 24.79 4.88
CA VAL A 81 16.43 23.35 4.78
C VAL A 81 17.93 23.01 4.81
N ASP A 82 18.80 23.84 4.24
CA ASP A 82 20.24 23.60 4.24
C ASP A 82 20.83 23.65 5.66
N TRP A 83 20.25 24.48 6.52
CA TRP A 83 20.65 24.58 7.93
C TRP A 83 20.09 23.43 8.77
N LEU A 84 18.90 22.92 8.45
CA LEU A 84 18.40 21.68 9.03
C LEU A 84 19.30 20.48 8.68
N ILE A 85 19.75 20.39 7.41
CA ILE A 85 20.71 19.37 6.96
C ILE A 85 22.03 19.52 7.73
N THR A 86 22.53 20.75 7.88
CA THR A 86 23.78 21.02 8.61
C THR A 86 23.70 20.56 10.06
N ILE A 87 22.62 20.90 10.76
CA ILE A 87 22.35 20.46 12.13
C ILE A 87 22.30 18.93 12.23
N TRP A 88 21.59 18.27 11.32
CA TRP A 88 21.47 16.82 11.29
C TRP A 88 22.81 16.11 11.03
N ASN A 89 23.63 16.65 10.13
CA ASN A 89 24.96 16.10 9.87
C ASN A 89 25.89 16.29 11.08
N TRP A 90 25.86 17.47 11.71
CA TRP A 90 26.64 17.74 12.91
C TRP A 90 26.26 16.82 14.07
N TYR A 91 24.96 16.58 14.26
CA TYR A 91 24.48 15.57 15.22
C TYR A 91 25.10 14.20 14.98
N LYS A 92 25.08 13.71 13.74
CA LYS A 92 25.64 12.39 13.39
C LYS A 92 27.15 12.33 13.64
N GLU A 93 27.89 13.40 13.32
CA GLU A 93 29.31 13.51 13.60
C GLU A 93 29.60 13.41 15.10
N LEU A 94 28.88 14.19 15.93
CA LEU A 94 29.05 14.15 17.38
C LEU A 94 28.62 12.81 17.99
N CYS A 95 27.55 12.19 17.51
CA CYS A 95 27.16 10.85 17.95
C CYS A 95 28.26 9.82 17.66
N ALA A 96 28.88 9.89 16.49
CA ALA A 96 29.99 9.00 16.13
C ALA A 96 31.22 9.25 17.03
N GLU A 97 31.55 10.50 17.33
CA GLU A 97 32.66 10.86 18.23
C GLU A 97 32.41 10.42 19.68
N GLN A 98 31.16 10.52 20.14
CA GLN A 98 30.76 10.24 21.53
C GLN A 98 30.29 8.80 21.74
N ASN A 99 30.34 7.95 20.71
CA ASN A 99 29.80 6.57 20.71
C ASN A 99 28.32 6.48 21.12
N LEU A 100 27.53 7.50 20.74
CA LEU A 100 26.08 7.48 20.91
C LEU A 100 25.42 6.74 19.76
N SER A 101 24.28 6.12 20.02
CA SER A 101 23.53 5.42 18.97
C SER A 101 22.81 6.44 18.09
N SER A 102 23.44 6.86 17.00
CA SER A 102 22.75 7.57 15.92
C SER A 102 21.86 6.56 15.18
N LYS A 103 20.73 6.15 15.79
CA LYS A 103 19.77 5.29 15.10
C LYS A 103 19.29 6.05 13.87
N GLU A 104 19.72 5.61 12.69
CA GLU A 104 19.15 6.09 11.44
C GLU A 104 17.66 5.74 11.44
N TYR A 105 16.82 6.76 11.49
CA TYR A 105 15.41 6.59 11.17
C TYR A 105 15.31 6.34 9.67
N SER A 106 15.36 5.05 9.30
CA SER A 106 15.03 4.63 7.95
C SER A 106 13.58 5.00 7.68
N ARG A 107 13.34 5.74 6.59
CA ARG A 107 11.99 6.07 6.15
C ARG A 107 11.14 4.79 6.07
N PRO A 108 9.87 4.81 6.50
CA PRO A 108 8.99 3.67 6.28
C PRO A 108 9.00 3.30 4.78
N PRO A 109 9.19 2.01 4.45
CA PRO A 109 9.38 1.56 3.08
C PRO A 109 8.09 1.68 2.24
N PHE A 110 6.95 1.82 2.90
CA PHE A 110 5.62 1.93 2.29
C PHE A 110 4.81 3.07 2.93
N ARG A 111 3.61 3.30 2.43
CA ARG A 111 2.59 4.16 3.02
C ARG A 111 1.34 3.35 3.35
N GLY A 112 0.54 3.84 4.29
CA GLY A 112 -0.77 3.26 4.56
C GLY A 112 -1.64 3.31 3.31
N GLY A 113 -2.27 2.18 2.97
CA GLY A 113 -3.08 2.02 1.76
C GLY A 113 -2.32 1.54 0.52
N ASP A 114 -0.99 1.51 0.54
CA ASP A 114 -0.21 0.97 -0.58
C ASP A 114 -0.52 -0.51 -0.80
N PHE A 115 -0.50 -0.94 -2.07
CA PHE A 115 -0.59 -2.34 -2.43
C PHE A 115 0.81 -2.94 -2.59
N VAL A 116 1.03 -4.08 -1.95
CA VAL A 116 2.31 -4.80 -1.89
C VAL A 116 2.11 -6.29 -2.19
N ARG A 117 3.22 -6.96 -2.51
CA ARG A 117 3.30 -8.40 -2.70
C ARG A 117 4.54 -8.95 -2.01
N LEU A 118 4.57 -10.26 -1.81
CA LEU A 118 5.77 -10.94 -1.37
C LEU A 118 6.87 -10.88 -2.44
N THR A 119 8.12 -10.77 -2.00
CA THR A 119 9.30 -10.87 -2.87
C THR A 119 9.48 -12.31 -3.37
N ASP A 120 10.15 -12.50 -4.51
CA ASP A 120 10.43 -13.84 -5.01
C ASP A 120 11.26 -14.67 -4.03
N ASP A 121 12.16 -14.03 -3.26
CA ASP A 121 12.94 -14.68 -2.20
C ASP A 121 12.03 -15.18 -1.07
N ALA A 122 11.05 -14.37 -0.64
CA ALA A 122 10.06 -14.77 0.37
C ALA A 122 9.24 -15.97 -0.12
N ILE A 123 8.82 -15.96 -1.39
CA ILE A 123 8.08 -17.07 -2.01
C ILE A 123 8.94 -18.33 -2.10
N ALA A 124 10.21 -18.20 -2.47
CA ALA A 124 11.15 -19.33 -2.53
C ALA A 124 11.34 -19.95 -1.13
N GLU A 125 11.42 -19.13 -0.09
CA GLU A 125 11.50 -19.61 1.29
C GLU A 125 10.22 -20.33 1.74
N ILE A 126 9.05 -19.77 1.45
CA ILE A 126 7.76 -20.42 1.71
C ILE A 126 7.69 -21.76 0.99
N ARG A 127 8.09 -21.82 -0.29
CA ARG A 127 8.12 -23.06 -1.06
C ARG A 127 9.03 -24.10 -0.41
N ARG A 128 10.20 -23.70 0.05
CA ARG A 128 11.16 -24.58 0.73
C ARG A 128 10.61 -25.16 2.03
N ILE A 129 9.84 -24.39 2.79
CA ILE A 129 9.37 -24.77 4.13
C ILE A 129 8.01 -25.49 4.07
N PHE A 130 7.09 -25.02 3.21
CA PHE A 130 5.68 -25.40 3.20
C PHE A 130 5.24 -26.08 1.89
N GLY A 131 6.10 -26.13 0.87
CA GLY A 131 5.80 -26.75 -0.43
C GLY A 131 5.19 -25.79 -1.45
N ASP A 132 4.88 -26.32 -2.64
CA ASP A 132 4.48 -25.51 -3.79
C ASP A 132 3.10 -24.87 -3.63
N ILE A 133 2.10 -25.61 -3.14
CA ILE A 133 0.72 -25.13 -3.05
C ILE A 133 0.61 -23.85 -2.19
N PRO A 134 1.15 -23.78 -0.96
CA PRO A 134 1.09 -22.56 -0.15
C PRO A 134 1.91 -21.40 -0.74
N ALA A 135 2.98 -21.70 -1.46
CA ALA A 135 3.85 -20.71 -2.08
C ALA A 135 3.18 -20.06 -3.30
N ASP A 136 2.57 -20.87 -4.17
CA ASP A 136 1.87 -20.39 -5.36
C ASP A 136 0.63 -19.58 -4.98
N TYR A 137 -0.11 -20.02 -3.96
CA TYR A 137 -1.21 -19.25 -3.39
C TYR A 137 -0.73 -17.87 -2.90
N ARG A 138 0.31 -17.82 -2.05
CA ARG A 138 0.86 -16.57 -1.49
C ARG A 138 1.54 -15.67 -2.51
N ARG A 139 2.10 -16.24 -3.58
CA ARG A 139 2.67 -15.47 -4.69
C ARG A 139 1.62 -14.63 -5.39
N ASN A 140 0.39 -15.13 -5.42
CA ASN A 140 -0.73 -14.54 -6.14
C ASN A 140 -1.53 -13.52 -5.33
N MET A 141 -1.26 -13.39 -4.03
CA MET A 141 -1.91 -12.44 -3.13
C MET A 141 -1.56 -10.98 -3.48
N LEU A 142 -2.56 -10.10 -3.36
CA LEU A 142 -2.35 -8.66 -3.35
C LEU A 142 -2.71 -8.16 -1.95
N LEU A 143 -1.76 -7.51 -1.30
CA LEU A 143 -1.86 -7.15 0.11
C LEU A 143 -1.92 -5.64 0.25
N GLN A 144 -2.86 -5.10 1.02
CA GLN A 144 -2.95 -3.69 1.35
C GLN A 144 -2.27 -3.40 2.68
N VAL A 145 -1.38 -2.40 2.72
CA VAL A 145 -0.71 -1.95 3.94
C VAL A 145 -1.71 -1.25 4.86
N LYS A 146 -1.85 -1.75 6.10
CA LYS A 146 -2.71 -1.16 7.15
C LYS A 146 -1.94 -0.32 8.14
N TYR A 147 -0.80 -0.81 8.60
CA TYR A 147 0.07 -0.08 9.52
C TYR A 147 1.52 -0.50 9.36
N MET A 148 2.41 0.30 9.92
CA MET A 148 3.85 0.07 9.90
C MET A 148 4.39 0.36 11.29
N ARG A 149 5.21 -0.55 11.81
CA ARG A 149 5.84 -0.42 13.12
C ARG A 149 7.33 -0.66 12.97
N GLN A 150 8.12 0.28 13.46
CA GLN A 150 9.56 0.08 13.54
C GLN A 150 9.91 -0.75 14.78
N ASN A 151 10.80 -1.71 14.61
CA ASN A 151 11.36 -2.49 15.68
C ASN A 151 12.47 -1.69 16.37
N SER A 152 12.33 -1.47 17.68
CA SER A 152 13.23 -0.62 18.47
C SER A 152 14.64 -1.20 18.66
N ALA A 153 14.82 -2.50 18.45
CA ALA A 153 16.08 -3.21 18.67
C ALA A 153 17.01 -3.21 17.44
N ASN A 154 16.45 -3.31 16.22
CA ASN A 154 17.22 -3.48 14.99
C ASN A 154 16.84 -2.48 13.88
N SER A 155 15.94 -1.54 14.16
CA SER A 155 15.42 -0.54 13.21
C SER A 155 14.73 -1.13 11.97
N SER A 156 14.40 -2.44 11.97
CA SER A 156 13.63 -3.06 10.88
C SER A 156 12.17 -2.62 10.95
N TRP A 157 11.51 -2.61 9.79
CA TRP A 157 10.09 -2.27 9.70
C TRP A 157 9.25 -3.55 9.64
N HIS A 158 8.33 -3.69 10.59
CA HIS A 158 7.25 -4.66 10.52
C HIS A 158 6.01 -4.00 9.90
N ILE A 159 5.48 -4.63 8.87
CA ILE A 159 4.38 -4.11 8.06
C ILE A 159 3.16 -5.01 8.30
N GLY A 160 2.09 -4.41 8.81
CA GLY A 160 0.78 -5.05 8.91
C GLY A 160 0.06 -4.91 7.58
N VAL A 161 -0.24 -6.03 6.93
CA VAL A 161 -0.86 -6.10 5.61
C VAL A 161 -2.10 -6.98 5.64
N GLN A 162 -3.11 -6.62 4.85
CA GLN A 162 -4.36 -7.38 4.71
C GLN A 162 -4.50 -7.86 3.27
N ASP A 163 -4.83 -9.13 3.04
CA ASP A 163 -5.23 -9.58 1.70
C ASP A 163 -6.53 -8.90 1.27
N ILE A 164 -6.63 -8.50 0.01
CA ILE A 164 -7.85 -7.86 -0.51
C ILE A 164 -9.10 -8.77 -0.50
N HIS A 165 -8.92 -10.07 -0.33
CA HIS A 165 -9.98 -11.09 -0.28
C HIS A 165 -10.22 -11.65 1.13
N GLU A 166 -9.43 -11.25 2.14
CA GLU A 166 -9.52 -11.78 3.51
C GLU A 166 -9.61 -10.66 4.55
N ASP A 167 -10.19 -10.96 5.71
CA ASP A 167 -10.36 -9.98 6.80
C ASP A 167 -9.17 -9.92 7.78
N ASP A 168 -8.27 -10.89 7.70
CA ASP A 168 -7.16 -11.03 8.65
C ASP A 168 -5.95 -10.15 8.28
N VAL A 169 -5.37 -9.49 9.29
CA VAL A 169 -4.12 -8.74 9.13
C VAL A 169 -2.93 -9.62 9.48
N LEU A 170 -1.99 -9.72 8.56
CA LEU A 170 -0.73 -10.45 8.71
C LEU A 170 0.44 -9.46 8.88
N GLU A 171 1.47 -9.86 9.62
CA GLU A 171 2.67 -9.06 9.82
C GLU A 171 3.87 -9.68 9.09
N PHE A 172 4.61 -8.85 8.35
CA PHE A 172 5.86 -9.23 7.68
C PHE A 172 6.97 -8.23 7.97
N ASP A 173 8.23 -8.68 8.00
CA ASP A 173 9.35 -7.76 7.84
C ASP A 173 9.31 -7.12 6.44
N SER A 174 9.69 -5.85 6.35
CA SER A 174 9.67 -5.08 5.11
C SER A 174 10.44 -5.73 3.96
N ASN A 175 11.49 -6.50 4.27
CA ASN A 175 12.35 -7.13 3.28
C ASN A 175 11.65 -8.29 2.53
N PHE A 176 10.56 -8.81 3.10
CA PHE A 176 9.73 -9.82 2.43
C PHE A 176 8.71 -9.20 1.48
N LEU A 177 8.58 -7.88 1.45
CA LEU A 177 7.57 -7.17 0.68
C LEU A 177 8.18 -6.30 -0.42
N ARG A 178 7.47 -6.19 -1.54
CA ARG A 178 7.73 -5.24 -2.62
C ARG A 178 6.45 -4.52 -3.01
N SER A 179 6.56 -3.30 -3.54
CA SER A 179 5.42 -2.61 -4.13
C SER A 179 4.80 -3.43 -5.26
N ALA A 180 3.48 -3.42 -5.34
CA ALA A 180 2.77 -3.99 -6.48
C ALA A 180 3.01 -3.13 -7.72
N THR A 181 3.29 -3.78 -8.85
CA THR A 181 3.44 -3.12 -10.15
C THR A 181 2.10 -3.02 -10.86
N VAL A 182 2.07 -2.25 -11.96
CA VAL A 182 0.89 -2.19 -12.83
C VAL A 182 0.56 -3.59 -13.38
N ASP A 183 1.56 -4.36 -13.77
CA ASP A 183 1.38 -5.74 -14.27
C ASP A 183 0.80 -6.66 -13.19
N ASP A 184 1.22 -6.51 -11.92
CA ASP A 184 0.65 -7.26 -10.81
C ASP A 184 -0.85 -6.97 -10.65
N ILE A 185 -1.26 -5.70 -10.78
CA ILE A 185 -2.66 -5.27 -10.68
C ILE A 185 -3.45 -5.78 -11.90
N SER A 186 -2.88 -5.69 -13.10
CA SER A 186 -3.47 -6.23 -14.32
C SER A 186 -3.59 -7.76 -14.30
N SER A 187 -2.67 -8.46 -13.65
CA SER A 187 -2.73 -9.93 -13.49
C SER A 187 -3.90 -10.38 -12.62
N LEU A 188 -4.44 -9.51 -11.76
CA LEU A 188 -5.69 -9.79 -11.02
C LEU A 188 -6.92 -9.70 -11.93
N SER A 189 -6.89 -8.80 -12.92
CA SER A 189 -7.93 -8.68 -13.96
C SER A 189 -7.89 -9.85 -14.95
N ASN A 190 -6.70 -10.41 -15.21
CA ASN A 190 -6.47 -11.52 -16.16
C ASN A 190 -6.63 -12.91 -15.52
N LYS A 191 -7.19 -13.02 -14.32
CA LYS A 191 -7.58 -14.34 -13.81
C LYS A 191 -8.69 -14.88 -14.69
N GLU A 192 -8.43 -16.02 -15.30
CA GLU A 192 -9.38 -16.90 -15.97
C GLU A 192 -10.75 -16.76 -15.30
N ARG A 193 -11.70 -16.16 -16.01
CA ARG A 193 -12.99 -15.82 -15.44
C ARG A 193 -13.85 -17.07 -15.49
N PHE A 194 -14.15 -17.60 -14.31
CA PHE A 194 -15.22 -18.57 -14.19
C PHE A 194 -16.54 -17.84 -14.41
N TYR A 195 -17.29 -18.32 -15.39
CA TYR A 195 -18.66 -17.90 -15.61
C TYR A 195 -19.58 -19.04 -15.24
N ALA A 196 -20.72 -18.69 -14.66
CA ALA A 196 -21.83 -19.61 -14.46
C ALA A 196 -22.67 -19.64 -15.74
N PHE A 197 -22.80 -20.82 -16.32
CA PHE A 197 -23.74 -21.08 -17.39
C PHE A 197 -24.99 -21.69 -16.82
N VAL A 198 -26.13 -21.02 -17.01
CA VAL A 198 -27.44 -21.44 -16.53
C VAL A 198 -28.30 -21.82 -17.73
N TRP A 199 -28.92 -23.00 -17.70
CA TRP A 199 -29.82 -23.42 -18.77
C TRP A 199 -30.95 -24.29 -18.24
N SER A 200 -32.10 -24.22 -18.91
CA SER A 200 -33.28 -24.98 -18.51
C SER A 200 -33.08 -26.49 -18.68
N CYS A 201 -33.63 -27.28 -17.76
CA CYS A 201 -33.68 -28.73 -17.82
C CYS A 201 -34.46 -29.27 -19.02
N ASN A 202 -35.31 -28.43 -19.63
CA ASN A 202 -36.06 -28.75 -20.83
C ASN A 202 -35.29 -28.43 -22.12
N HIS A 203 -34.17 -27.70 -22.03
CA HIS A 203 -33.38 -27.29 -23.20
C HIS A 203 -32.33 -28.34 -23.58
N LEU A 204 -31.38 -28.57 -22.68
CA LEU A 204 -30.23 -29.46 -22.88
C LEU A 204 -30.12 -30.42 -21.70
N ASN A 205 -29.63 -31.63 -21.96
CA ASN A 205 -29.40 -32.60 -20.89
C ASN A 205 -28.38 -32.07 -19.86
N ARG A 206 -28.58 -32.40 -18.59
CA ARG A 206 -27.63 -32.12 -17.49
C ARG A 206 -26.18 -32.49 -17.82
N SER A 207 -25.97 -33.58 -18.57
CA SER A 207 -24.65 -34.10 -18.94
C SER A 207 -24.12 -33.59 -20.28
N VAL A 208 -24.68 -32.53 -20.85
CA VAL A 208 -24.15 -31.87 -22.06
C VAL A 208 -22.67 -31.51 -21.88
N SER A 209 -21.86 -31.55 -22.94
CA SER A 209 -20.45 -31.18 -22.84
C SER A 209 -20.25 -29.67 -22.76
N ASP A 210 -19.11 -29.23 -22.22
CA ASP A 210 -18.79 -27.79 -22.12
C ASP A 210 -18.74 -27.14 -23.51
N ALA A 211 -18.23 -27.86 -24.52
CA ALA A 211 -18.16 -27.36 -25.89
C ALA A 211 -19.54 -27.13 -26.51
N GLU A 212 -20.47 -28.06 -26.32
CA GLU A 212 -21.86 -27.94 -26.81
C GLU A 212 -22.62 -26.86 -26.06
N LEU A 213 -22.40 -26.73 -24.75
CA LEU A 213 -23.04 -25.68 -23.93
C LEU A 213 -22.56 -24.28 -24.33
N LEU A 214 -21.26 -24.13 -24.59
CA LEU A 214 -20.68 -22.88 -25.09
C LEU A 214 -21.16 -22.54 -26.51
N ASP A 215 -21.35 -23.53 -27.37
CA ASP A 215 -21.92 -23.33 -28.71
C ASP A 215 -23.38 -22.90 -28.62
N ALA A 216 -24.18 -23.55 -27.78
CA ALA A 216 -25.57 -23.16 -27.52
C ALA A 216 -25.68 -21.72 -27.00
N TRP A 217 -24.83 -21.33 -26.05
CA TRP A 217 -24.74 -19.94 -25.58
C TRP A 217 -24.38 -18.95 -26.72
N ARG A 218 -23.41 -19.29 -27.57
CA ARG A 218 -22.97 -18.42 -28.67
C ARG A 218 -24.02 -18.29 -29.79
N ASN A 219 -24.77 -19.34 -30.04
CA ASN A 219 -25.79 -19.38 -31.08
C ASN A 219 -27.12 -18.72 -30.65
N GLY A 220 -27.31 -18.48 -29.35
CA GLY A 220 -28.47 -17.80 -28.79
C GLY A 220 -29.69 -18.71 -28.60
N PRO A 221 -30.91 -18.14 -28.54
CA PRO A 221 -32.14 -18.90 -28.29
C PRO A 221 -32.33 -20.04 -29.30
N SER A 222 -32.63 -21.23 -28.80
CA SER A 222 -32.83 -22.44 -29.61
C SER A 222 -33.88 -23.37 -28.99
N ARG A 223 -34.46 -24.23 -29.83
CA ARG A 223 -35.45 -25.23 -29.37
C ARG A 223 -34.80 -26.29 -28.50
N SER A 224 -35.63 -27.01 -27.74
CA SER A 224 -35.20 -28.16 -26.95
C SER A 224 -34.45 -29.18 -27.81
N ALA A 225 -33.31 -29.64 -27.30
CA ALA A 225 -32.56 -30.75 -27.88
C ALA A 225 -33.00 -32.12 -27.33
N ILE A 226 -33.92 -32.14 -26.37
CA ILE A 226 -34.39 -33.36 -25.69
C ILE A 226 -35.87 -33.64 -25.93
N ASP A 227 -36.65 -32.65 -26.36
CA ASP A 227 -38.05 -32.77 -26.74
C ASP A 227 -38.32 -32.05 -28.07
N GLU A 228 -38.46 -32.81 -29.16
CA GLU A 228 -38.69 -32.26 -30.50
C GLU A 228 -40.09 -31.63 -30.66
N GLU A 229 -41.05 -31.99 -29.80
CA GLU A 229 -42.41 -31.44 -29.85
C GLU A 229 -42.51 -30.09 -29.11
N ASP A 230 -41.52 -29.76 -28.28
CA ASP A 230 -41.47 -28.49 -27.57
C ASP A 230 -41.09 -27.33 -28.52
N GLU A 231 -42.02 -26.39 -28.71
CA GLU A 231 -41.87 -25.19 -29.53
C GLU A 231 -41.25 -24.01 -28.77
N THR A 232 -40.96 -24.17 -27.47
CA THR A 232 -40.31 -23.15 -26.65
C THR A 232 -38.87 -22.93 -27.08
N GLU A 233 -38.48 -21.67 -27.20
CA GLU A 233 -37.08 -21.29 -27.38
C GLU A 233 -36.45 -21.04 -26.01
N TYR A 234 -35.32 -21.69 -25.79
CA TYR A 234 -34.52 -21.61 -24.57
C TYR A 234 -33.17 -20.98 -24.87
N GLU A 235 -32.64 -20.25 -23.90
CA GLU A 235 -31.33 -19.63 -23.97
C GLU A 235 -30.43 -20.18 -22.86
N VAL A 236 -29.14 -20.35 -23.17
CA VAL A 236 -28.12 -20.59 -22.16
C VAL A 236 -27.62 -19.23 -21.71
N GLU A 237 -27.81 -18.88 -20.45
CA GLU A 237 -27.34 -17.62 -19.89
C GLU A 237 -25.90 -17.74 -19.37
N ARG A 238 -25.09 -16.70 -19.58
CA ARG A 238 -23.74 -16.59 -18.99
C ARG A 238 -23.74 -15.48 -17.94
N LEU A 239 -23.55 -15.86 -16.68
CA LEU A 239 -23.49 -14.97 -15.53
C LEU A 239 -22.08 -14.96 -14.91
N THR A 240 -21.67 -13.82 -14.36
CA THR A 240 -20.57 -13.76 -13.40
C THR A 240 -20.98 -14.47 -12.09
N LEU A 241 -19.99 -14.80 -11.25
CA LEU A 241 -20.26 -15.41 -9.95
C LEU A 241 -21.11 -14.51 -9.05
N ASP A 242 -20.88 -13.19 -9.09
CA ASP A 242 -21.63 -12.21 -8.32
C ASP A 242 -23.08 -12.09 -8.83
N GLU A 243 -23.30 -12.02 -10.15
CA GLU A 243 -24.65 -12.00 -10.74
C GLU A 243 -25.45 -13.28 -10.41
N LEU A 244 -24.79 -14.45 -10.42
CA LEU A 244 -25.44 -15.69 -9.98
C LEU A 244 -25.78 -15.63 -8.49
N ALA A 245 -24.87 -15.16 -7.64
CA ALA A 245 -25.09 -15.04 -6.21
C ALA A 245 -26.26 -14.10 -5.90
N GLU A 246 -26.34 -12.95 -6.58
CA GLU A 246 -27.48 -12.04 -6.50
C GLU A 246 -28.78 -12.74 -6.91
N ARG A 247 -28.81 -13.46 -8.03
CA ARG A 247 -30.01 -14.19 -8.49
C ARG A 247 -30.47 -15.26 -7.50
N ILE A 248 -29.54 -15.95 -6.84
CA ILE A 248 -29.85 -16.93 -5.79
C ILE A 248 -30.41 -16.21 -4.55
N ASN A 249 -29.77 -15.12 -4.12
CA ASN A 249 -30.15 -14.38 -2.91
C ASN A 249 -31.52 -13.69 -3.05
N ASP A 250 -31.89 -13.28 -4.26
CA ASP A 250 -33.16 -12.62 -4.56
C ASP A 250 -34.33 -13.62 -4.78
N GLU A 251 -34.16 -14.92 -4.44
CA GLU A 251 -35.13 -16.01 -4.68
C GLU A 251 -35.57 -16.15 -6.15
N CYS A 252 -34.78 -15.61 -7.10
CA CYS A 252 -35.08 -15.62 -8.53
C CYS A 252 -34.46 -16.81 -9.28
N PHE A 253 -33.79 -17.72 -8.57
CA PHE A 253 -33.19 -18.92 -9.15
C PHE A 253 -34.10 -20.13 -8.96
N ASN A 254 -34.57 -20.72 -10.06
CA ASN A 254 -35.40 -21.92 -10.02
C ASN A 254 -34.52 -23.17 -10.06
N ASP A 255 -34.12 -23.66 -8.89
CA ASP A 255 -33.27 -24.84 -8.72
C ASP A 255 -33.92 -26.17 -9.17
N THR A 256 -35.23 -26.15 -9.46
CA THR A 256 -35.95 -27.31 -9.99
C THR A 256 -36.02 -27.36 -11.51
N GLU A 257 -35.86 -26.22 -12.19
CA GLU A 257 -36.01 -26.11 -13.64
C GLU A 257 -34.71 -25.72 -14.36
N ASP A 258 -33.70 -25.24 -13.64
CA ASP A 258 -32.44 -24.79 -14.21
C ASP A 258 -31.24 -25.62 -13.74
N TYR A 259 -30.37 -25.97 -14.68
CA TYR A 259 -29.04 -26.49 -14.41
C TYR A 259 -28.01 -25.35 -14.41
N VAL A 260 -26.94 -25.53 -13.63
CA VAL A 260 -25.81 -24.60 -13.55
C VAL A 260 -24.50 -25.34 -13.77
N ARG A 261 -23.59 -24.75 -14.53
CA ARG A 261 -22.21 -25.21 -14.66
C ARG A 261 -21.24 -24.05 -14.68
N PHE A 262 -20.18 -24.16 -13.89
CA PHE A 262 -19.07 -23.22 -13.92
C PHE A 262 -18.07 -23.64 -14.99
N ILE A 263 -17.86 -22.78 -15.98
CA ILE A 263 -16.87 -23.00 -17.04
C ILE A 263 -15.84 -21.88 -16.96
N GLN A 264 -14.58 -22.29 -17.01
CA GLN A 264 -13.45 -21.38 -17.11
C GLN A 264 -13.34 -20.86 -18.54
N ILE A 265 -13.44 -19.54 -18.72
CA ILE A 265 -13.20 -18.91 -20.02
C ILE A 265 -11.90 -18.13 -19.96
N THR A 266 -11.03 -18.39 -20.93
CA THR A 266 -9.88 -17.53 -21.23
C THR A 266 -10.37 -16.48 -22.23
N ASP A 267 -10.62 -15.25 -21.76
CA ASP A 267 -10.89 -14.10 -22.63
C ASP A 267 -9.63 -13.67 -23.39
#